data_AF-A0A7V0Z3X5-F1
#
_entry.id   AF-A0A7V0Z3X5-F1
#
_cell.length_a   1.000
_cell.length_b   1.000
_cell.length_c   1.000
_cell.angle_alpha   90.00
_cell.angle_beta   90.00
_cell.angle_gamma   90.00
#
_symmetry.space_group_name_H-M   'P 1'
#
loop_
_entity.id
_entity.type
_entity.pdbx_description
1 polymer ?
#
loop_
_entity_poly.entity_id
_entity_poly.type
_entity_poly.pdbx_seq_one_letter_code
_entity_poly.pdbx_strand_id
1 'polypeptide(L)'
;MKRYKSHPLRIIQALLYFIVFYSLYFLVSLPFGFISGYNIEHKYNFSTQTLKEWFKDAIKSFFCWIDSGARLADYGTLVFSKNHQVFIELMAKFCNQEHAIAYPNPLIEFYSYTHPSIGRRIEFAERFLKENKNV
;
A
#
# COMPACT_ATOMS: atom_id res chain seq x y z
N MET A 1 -2.77 -39.04 23.08
CA MET A 1 -2.40 -37.74 22.47
C MET A 1 -1.62 -36.90 23.47
N LYS A 2 -0.31 -36.70 23.26
CA LYS A 2 0.50 -35.80 24.10
C LYS A 2 0.16 -34.35 23.74
N ARG A 3 -0.45 -33.62 24.67
CA ARG A 3 -0.82 -32.21 24.53
C ARG A 3 0.48 -31.38 24.44
N TYR A 4 0.78 -30.83 23.27
CA TYR A 4 1.96 -29.99 23.05
C TYR A 4 1.84 -28.75 23.94
N LYS A 5 2.63 -28.67 25.03
CA LYS A 5 2.70 -27.48 25.87
C LYS A 5 3.39 -26.39 25.05
N SER A 6 2.66 -25.36 24.65
CA SER A 6 3.24 -24.13 24.14
C SER A 6 4.15 -23.56 25.23
N HIS A 7 5.46 -23.65 25.05
CA HIS A 7 6.40 -22.99 25.94
C HIS A 7 6.36 -21.50 25.59
N PRO A 8 5.80 -20.62 26.45
CA PRO A 8 5.63 -19.20 26.13
C PRO A 8 6.97 -18.53 25.79
N LEU A 9 8.07 -19.01 26.38
CA LEU A 9 9.43 -18.58 26.09
C LEU A 9 9.85 -18.79 24.62
N ARG A 10 9.42 -19.88 23.96
CA ARG A 10 9.73 -20.14 22.55
C ARG A 10 8.99 -19.20 21.60
N ILE A 11 7.76 -18.82 21.96
CA ILE A 11 6.96 -17.87 21.20
C ILE A 11 7.60 -16.48 21.31
N ILE A 12 7.99 -16.07 22.53
CA ILE A 12 8.69 -14.79 22.76
C ILE A 12 10.00 -14.74 21.97
N GLN A 13 10.79 -15.82 21.97
CA GLN A 13 12.02 -15.90 21.18
C GLN A 13 11.76 -15.76 19.68
N ALA A 14 10.72 -16.41 19.15
CA ALA A 14 10.35 -16.28 17.73
C ALA A 14 9.93 -14.84 17.38
N LEU A 15 9.12 -14.19 18.23
CA LEU A 15 8.73 -12.78 18.05
C LEU A 15 9.95 -11.86 18.07
N LEU A 16 10.86 -12.05 19.02
CA LEU A 16 12.09 -11.26 19.13
C LEU A 16 13.00 -11.47 17.92
N TYR A 17 13.10 -12.70 17.41
CA TYR A 17 13.81 -13.00 16.17
C TYR A 17 13.22 -12.21 14.98
N PHE A 18 11.89 -12.25 14.79
CA PHE A 18 11.26 -11.50 13.70
C PHE A 18 11.52 -10.01 13.82
N ILE A 19 11.39 -9.42 15.02
CA ILE A 19 11.66 -7.99 15.23
C ILE A 19 13.10 -7.65 14.82
N VAL A 20 14.09 -8.36 15.36
CA VAL A 20 15.51 -8.11 15.06
C VAL A 20 15.82 -8.30 13.58
N PHE A 21 15.28 -9.36 12.97
CA PHE A 21 15.50 -9.66 11.56
C PHE A 21 14.92 -8.57 10.64
N TYR A 22 13.66 -8.16 10.86
CA TYR A 22 13.03 -7.10 10.07
C TYR A 22 13.70 -5.74 10.28
N SER A 23 14.16 -5.42 11.50
CA SER A 23 14.94 -4.21 11.77
C SER A 23 16.28 -4.21 11.02
N LEU A 24 16.99 -5.33 11.01
CA LEU A 24 18.24 -5.46 10.28
C LEU A 24 18.02 -5.37 8.77
N TYR A 25 17.00 -6.06 8.25
CA TYR A 25 16.60 -5.98 6.85
C TYR A 25 16.31 -4.52 6.43
N PHE A 26 15.55 -3.79 7.25
CA PHE A 26 15.25 -2.38 6.98
C PHE A 26 16.54 -1.53 6.89
N LEU A 27 17.45 -1.66 7.86
CA LEU A 27 18.72 -0.93 7.87
C LEU A 27 19.60 -1.23 6.65
N VAL A 28 19.67 -2.50 6.23
CA VAL A 28 20.41 -2.90 5.02
C VAL A 28 19.74 -2.37 3.76
N SER A 29 18.40 -2.32 3.71
CA SER A 29 17.66 -1.85 2.54
C SER A 29 17.64 -0.32 2.37
N LEU A 30 17.82 0.42 3.46
CA LEU A 30 17.78 1.89 3.50
C LEU A 30 18.75 2.58 2.52
N PRO A 31 20.06 2.22 2.43
CA PRO A 31 20.97 2.85 1.48
C PRO A 31 20.58 2.59 0.02
N PHE A 32 20.06 1.40 -0.31
CA PHE A 32 19.62 1.08 -1.67
C PHE A 32 18.38 1.88 -2.06
N GLY A 33 17.41 2.00 -1.15
CA GLY A 33 16.23 2.85 -1.34
C GLY A 33 16.60 4.32 -1.52
N PHE A 34 17.60 4.81 -0.78
CA PHE A 34 18.06 6.20 -0.89
C PHE A 34 18.69 6.49 -2.25
N ILE A 35 19.56 5.60 -2.73
CA ILE A 35 20.21 5.76 -4.03
C ILE A 35 19.17 5.72 -5.14
N SER A 36 18.29 4.71 -5.14
CA SER A 36 17.29 4.53 -6.20
C SER A 36 16.21 5.60 -6.20
N GLY A 37 15.62 5.89 -5.04
CA GLY A 37 14.44 6.76 -4.94
C GLY A 37 14.76 8.23 -4.74
N TYR A 38 15.85 8.59 -4.06
CA TYR A 38 16.19 10.00 -3.85
C TYR A 38 17.27 10.48 -4.83
N ASN A 39 18.43 9.82 -4.86
CA ASN A 39 19.61 10.31 -5.58
C ASN A 39 19.45 10.24 -7.11
N ILE A 40 18.98 9.11 -7.63
CA ILE A 40 18.72 8.94 -9.07
C ILE A 40 17.59 9.86 -9.53
N GLU A 41 16.47 9.89 -8.84
CA GLU A 41 15.31 10.70 -9.25
C GLU A 41 15.61 12.21 -9.24
N HIS A 42 16.41 12.71 -8.29
CA HIS A 42 16.87 14.11 -8.29
C HIS A 42 17.90 14.39 -9.38
N LYS A 43 18.78 13.43 -9.69
CA LYS A 43 19.73 13.56 -10.79
C LYS A 43 19.04 13.70 -12.15
N TYR A 44 17.87 13.08 -12.32
CA TYR A 44 17.10 13.11 -13.56
C TYR A 44 15.86 14.02 -13.51
N ASN A 45 15.69 14.84 -12.46
CA ASN A 45 14.54 15.73 -12.24
C ASN A 45 13.15 15.04 -12.30
N PHE A 46 13.06 13.77 -11.90
CA PHE A 46 11.79 13.04 -11.86
C PHE A 46 10.98 13.29 -10.58
N SER A 47 11.59 13.81 -9.51
CA SER A 47 10.96 14.02 -8.21
C SER A 47 11.30 15.38 -7.60
N THR A 48 10.31 16.01 -6.95
CA THR A 48 10.46 17.27 -6.20
C THR A 48 10.52 17.05 -4.68
N GLN A 49 10.64 15.80 -4.25
CA GLN A 49 10.57 15.40 -2.85
C GLN A 49 11.81 15.83 -2.05
N THR A 50 11.63 16.37 -0.85
CA THR A 50 12.75 16.70 0.06
C THR A 50 13.28 15.45 0.80
N LEU A 51 14.54 15.47 1.26
CA LEU A 51 15.14 14.38 2.07
C LEU A 51 14.27 13.95 3.27
N LYS A 52 13.63 14.93 3.92
CA LYS A 52 12.77 14.71 5.10
C LYS A 52 11.47 14.00 4.73
N GLU A 53 10.92 14.30 3.57
CA GLU A 53 9.74 13.62 3.04
C GLU A 53 10.08 12.18 2.62
N TRP A 54 11.24 11.99 1.96
CA TRP A 54 11.71 10.65 1.60
C TRP A 54 11.87 9.75 2.83
N PHE A 55 12.46 10.28 3.92
CA PHE A 55 12.64 9.54 5.16
C PHE A 55 11.31 9.25 5.88
N LYS A 56 10.35 10.19 5.81
CA LYS A 56 8.99 9.97 6.30
C LYS A 56 8.29 8.86 5.52
N ASP A 57 8.48 8.81 4.20
CA ASP A 57 7.93 7.75 3.36
C ASP A 57 8.60 6.40 3.59
N ALA A 58 9.91 6.37 3.87
CA ALA A 58 10.62 5.15 4.29
C ALA A 58 10.12 4.59 5.63
N ILE A 59 9.79 5.46 6.59
CA ILE A 59 9.14 5.03 7.84
C ILE A 59 7.71 4.58 7.54
N LYS A 60 6.97 5.32 6.72
CA LYS A 60 5.58 5.00 6.36
C LYS A 60 5.47 3.68 5.59
N SER A 61 6.43 3.33 4.75
CA SER A 61 6.46 2.07 4.00
C SER A 61 6.75 0.86 4.88
N PHE A 62 7.48 1.04 5.99
CA PHE A 62 7.69 0.00 7.00
C PHE A 62 6.40 -0.33 7.77
N PHE A 63 5.55 0.67 8.02
CA PHE A 63 4.30 0.51 8.80
C PHE A 63 3.04 0.31 7.94
N CYS A 64 3.03 0.83 6.72
CA CYS A 64 1.88 0.80 5.83
C CYS A 64 2.22 -0.04 4.62
N TRP A 65 2.26 -1.34 4.86
CA TRP A 65 2.25 -2.31 3.79
C TRP A 65 0.83 -2.38 3.23
N ILE A 66 0.72 -2.42 1.89
CA ILE A 66 -0.43 -2.82 1.06
C ILE A 66 -1.25 -1.68 0.40
N ASP A 67 -1.44 -0.51 1.00
CA ASP A 67 -2.51 0.37 0.47
C ASP A 67 -2.14 1.77 -0.04
N SER A 68 -1.04 2.37 0.40
CA SER A 68 -0.84 3.83 0.23
C SER A 68 -0.55 4.22 -1.22
N GLY A 69 0.28 3.46 -1.93
CA GLY A 69 0.69 3.78 -3.31
C GLY A 69 -0.47 3.74 -4.31
N ALA A 70 -1.29 2.68 -4.26
CA ALA A 70 -2.45 2.54 -5.14
C ALA A 70 -3.48 3.65 -4.91
N ARG A 71 -3.75 4.01 -3.65
CA ARG A 71 -4.66 5.11 -3.31
C ARG A 71 -4.15 6.47 -3.78
N LEU A 72 -2.84 6.72 -3.72
CA LEU A 72 -2.23 7.96 -4.22
C LEU A 72 -2.33 8.06 -5.75
N ALA A 73 -2.11 6.96 -6.46
CA ALA A 73 -2.27 6.90 -7.92
C ALA A 73 -3.72 7.13 -8.35
N ASP A 74 -4.68 6.51 -7.65
CA ASP A 74 -6.11 6.70 -7.89
C ASP A 74 -6.52 8.15 -7.61
N TYR A 75 -6.09 8.72 -6.49
CA TYR A 75 -6.33 10.12 -6.16
C TYR A 75 -5.80 11.07 -7.25
N GLY A 76 -4.56 10.87 -7.70
CA GLY A 76 -4.00 11.67 -8.80
C GLY A 76 -4.86 11.58 -10.05
N THR A 77 -5.26 10.37 -10.44
CA THR A 77 -6.13 10.15 -11.60
C THR A 77 -7.45 10.90 -11.49
N LEU A 78 -8.10 10.86 -10.33
CA LEU A 78 -9.38 11.55 -10.10
C LEU A 78 -9.24 13.07 -10.15
N VAL A 79 -8.17 13.62 -9.56
CA VAL A 79 -7.88 15.06 -9.57
C VAL A 79 -7.56 15.57 -10.98
N PHE A 80 -6.72 14.85 -11.74
CA PHE A 80 -6.29 15.29 -13.07
C PHE A 80 -7.34 15.04 -14.16
N SER A 81 -7.99 13.87 -14.15
CA SER A 81 -8.95 13.49 -15.20
C SER A 81 -10.30 14.17 -15.04
N LYS A 82 -10.71 14.51 -13.80
CA LYS A 82 -12.05 15.01 -13.41
C LYS A 82 -13.23 14.13 -13.88
N ASN A 83 -12.96 13.01 -14.55
CA ASN A 83 -13.95 12.09 -15.08
C ASN A 83 -13.99 10.81 -14.24
N HIS A 84 -14.58 10.93 -13.06
CA HIS A 84 -14.76 9.87 -12.07
C HIS A 84 -15.52 8.67 -12.65
N GLN A 85 -16.45 8.94 -13.57
CA GLN A 85 -17.33 7.93 -14.16
C GLN A 85 -16.53 6.99 -15.07
N VAL A 86 -15.63 7.52 -15.90
CA VAL A 86 -14.71 6.72 -16.71
C VAL A 86 -13.78 5.86 -15.85
N PHE A 87 -13.32 6.37 -14.72
CA PHE A 87 -12.50 5.58 -13.79
C PHE A 87 -13.28 4.38 -13.24
N ILE A 88 -14.51 4.60 -12.77
CA ILE A 88 -15.37 3.54 -12.24
C ILE A 88 -15.68 2.51 -13.33
N GLU A 89 -16.05 2.95 -14.52
CA GLU A 89 -16.35 2.06 -15.66
C GLU A 89 -15.14 1.23 -16.07
N LEU A 90 -13.95 1.83 -16.11
CA LEU A 90 -12.72 1.12 -16.47
C LEU A 90 -12.34 0.08 -15.43
N MET A 91 -12.45 0.41 -14.14
CA MET A 91 -12.22 -0.53 -13.03
C MET A 91 -13.23 -1.68 -13.02
N ALA A 92 -14.51 -1.37 -13.23
CA ALA A 92 -15.57 -2.37 -13.33
C ALA A 92 -15.38 -3.29 -14.54
N LYS A 93 -14.99 -2.73 -15.70
CA LYS A 93 -14.68 -3.49 -16.90
C LYS A 93 -13.49 -4.41 -16.68
N PHE A 94 -12.42 -3.93 -16.06
CA PHE A 94 -11.25 -4.73 -15.73
C PHE A 94 -11.60 -5.88 -14.77
N CYS A 95 -12.40 -5.61 -13.73
CA CYS A 95 -12.87 -6.63 -12.80
C CYS A 95 -13.66 -7.74 -13.52
N ASN A 96 -14.53 -7.36 -14.44
CA ASN A 96 -15.32 -8.31 -15.22
C ASN A 96 -14.47 -9.12 -16.19
N GLN A 97 -13.42 -8.54 -16.77
CA GLN A 97 -12.50 -9.22 -17.70
C GLN A 97 -11.63 -10.26 -16.99
N GLU A 98 -11.09 -9.92 -15.82
CA GLU A 98 -10.24 -10.81 -15.04
C GLU A 98 -11.03 -11.79 -14.17
N HIS A 99 -12.37 -11.74 -14.21
CA HIS A 99 -13.25 -12.46 -13.29
C HIS A 99 -12.83 -12.31 -11.82
N ALA A 100 -12.33 -11.11 -11.48
CA ALA A 100 -11.81 -10.81 -10.17
C ALA A 100 -12.95 -10.66 -9.16
N ILE A 101 -12.68 -11.01 -7.91
CA ILE A 101 -13.63 -10.78 -6.81
C ILE A 101 -13.58 -9.28 -6.48
N ALA A 102 -14.65 -8.56 -6.80
CA ALA A 102 -14.73 -7.10 -6.58
C ALA A 102 -14.70 -6.74 -5.08
N TYR A 103 -15.42 -7.51 -4.25
CA TYR A 103 -15.59 -7.29 -2.81
C TYR A 103 -15.22 -8.55 -2.00
N PRO A 104 -13.93 -8.84 -1.84
CA PRO A 104 -13.49 -9.93 -0.97
C PRO A 104 -13.79 -9.62 0.50
N ASN A 105 -13.76 -10.66 1.35
CA ASN A 105 -13.82 -10.43 2.80
C ASN A 105 -12.62 -9.58 3.25
N PRO A 106 -12.79 -8.56 4.10
CA PRO A 106 -11.71 -7.66 4.52
C PRO A 106 -10.46 -8.35 5.07
N LEU A 107 -10.60 -9.50 5.73
CA LEU A 107 -9.45 -10.25 6.25
C LEU A 107 -8.63 -10.91 5.13
N ILE A 108 -9.31 -11.38 4.08
CA ILE A 108 -8.67 -11.99 2.90
C ILE A 108 -8.02 -10.90 2.07
N GLU A 109 -8.69 -9.75 1.92
CA GLU A 109 -8.12 -8.57 1.28
C GLU A 109 -6.82 -8.15 1.96
N PHE A 110 -6.83 -8.00 3.28
CA PHE A 110 -5.65 -7.62 4.04
C PHE A 110 -4.48 -8.62 3.95
N TYR A 111 -4.78 -9.92 3.91
CA TYR A 111 -3.74 -10.95 3.93
C TYR A 111 -3.19 -11.30 2.53
N SER A 112 -4.05 -11.35 1.52
CA SER A 112 -3.72 -11.94 0.22
C SER A 112 -3.58 -10.92 -0.91
N TYR A 113 -4.13 -9.72 -0.78
CA TYR A 113 -4.11 -8.73 -1.85
C TYR A 113 -2.91 -7.79 -1.67
N THR A 114 -2.24 -7.47 -2.78
CA THR A 114 -1.10 -6.53 -2.80
C THR A 114 -1.54 -5.08 -2.90
N HIS A 115 -2.81 -4.84 -3.17
CA HIS A 115 -3.45 -3.55 -3.36
C HIS A 115 -4.91 -3.62 -2.87
N PRO A 116 -5.54 -2.48 -2.56
CA PRO A 116 -6.97 -2.45 -2.25
C PRO A 116 -7.77 -3.14 -3.35
N SER A 117 -8.80 -3.88 -2.96
CA SER A 117 -9.72 -4.51 -3.89
C SER A 117 -10.36 -3.49 -4.84
N ILE A 118 -10.75 -3.95 -6.03
CA ILE A 118 -11.34 -3.10 -7.06
C ILE A 118 -12.60 -2.40 -6.53
N GLY A 119 -13.43 -3.10 -5.74
CA GLY A 119 -14.60 -2.52 -5.10
C GLY A 119 -14.25 -1.35 -4.18
N ARG A 120 -13.19 -1.49 -3.37
CA ARG A 120 -12.73 -0.42 -2.46
C ARG A 120 -12.17 0.79 -3.21
N ARG A 121 -11.58 0.59 -4.39
CA ARG A 121 -11.10 1.66 -5.28
C ARG A 121 -12.26 2.41 -5.94
N ILE A 122 -13.32 1.69 -6.33
CA ILE A 122 -14.57 2.29 -6.84
C ILE A 122 -15.25 3.11 -5.73
N GLU A 123 -15.41 2.56 -4.52
CA GLU A 123 -15.98 3.29 -3.38
C GLU A 123 -15.20 4.56 -3.04
N PHE A 124 -13.86 4.51 -3.14
CA PHE A 124 -13.02 5.69 -2.97
C PHE A 124 -13.35 6.78 -4.00
N ALA A 125 -13.49 6.43 -5.27
CA ALA A 125 -13.87 7.36 -6.33
C ALA A 125 -15.28 7.95 -6.13
N GLU A 126 -16.24 7.14 -5.72
CA GLU A 126 -17.61 7.59 -5.41
C GLU A 126 -17.65 8.56 -4.24
N ARG A 127 -16.90 8.26 -3.17
CA ARG A 127 -16.77 9.16 -2.01
C ARG A 127 -16.15 10.49 -2.40
N PHE A 128 -15.07 10.46 -3.19
CA PHE A 128 -14.41 11.66 -3.68
C PHE A 128 -15.35 12.53 -4.53
N LEU A 129 -16.18 11.93 -5.39
CA LEU A 129 -17.22 12.65 -6.15
C LEU A 129 -18.26 13.29 -5.23
N LYS A 130 -18.72 12.57 -4.21
CA LYS A 130 -19.72 13.06 -3.25
C LYS A 130 -19.18 14.24 -2.43
N GLU A 131 -17.93 14.19 -2.02
CA GLU A 131 -17.26 15.27 -1.29
C GLU A 131 -17.12 16.53 -2.16
N ASN A 132 -16.72 16.39 -3.43
CA ASN A 132 -16.57 17.53 -4.34
C ASN A 132 -17.91 18.14 -4.83
N LYS A 133 -19.03 17.41 -4.76
CA LYS A 133 -20.37 17.95 -5.11
C LYS A 133 -21.03 18.73 -3.96
N ASN A 134 -20.55 18.57 -2.73
CA ASN A 134 -21.12 19.20 -1.53
C ASN A 134 -20.35 20.48 -1.10
N VAL A 135 -19.47 20.99 -1.96
CA VAL A 135 -18.74 22.26 -1.85
C VAL A 135 -19.15 23.14 -3.03
#